data_AF-A0A8C8GZ25-F1
#
_entry.id   AF-A0A8C8GZ25-F1
#
_cell.length_a   1.000
_cell.length_b   1.000
_cell.length_c   1.000
_cell.angle_alpha   90.00
_cell.angle_beta   90.00
_cell.angle_gamma   90.00
#
_symmetry.space_group_name_H-M   'P 1'
#
loop_
_entity.id
_entity.type
_entity.pdbx_description
1 polymer ?
#
loop_
_entity_poly.entity_id
_entity_poly.type
_entity_poly.pdbx_seq_one_letter_code
_entity_poly.pdbx_strand_id
1 'polypeptide(L)'
;HTQNVYHDIGVTRNTIVTAQFECYQKIMKNDKHNKIVCNRTWDGWLCWEDTEAGFTTNQHCPDYFQDFDTAEMASKVCSETGNWFLHPESNRTWTNYTKCTAYTSTAMNLYYLVLIGHGLSLTSLFFSLGIFFHFKSLSCQRITLHKNLFFSFVLNSVITIIWLTAVANNQGLVQSNPVSCKVIMFIHLYLFGCNYFWMLCEGIYLHTLIVVAVFAEKQHLMWYYLLGWGFPLIPALIHAIARSYYYNDNCWISSNTSLLYIIHGPICAALLVNLFFLLNIVRVLITKLKVTHQAESSLYMKAVRATLILVPLLGIQFVLFPYKPQGRFALEIYDYIMNILMHYQGLLVATIFCFFNGEVQGVLRRHWNQQRIQFGSNFAHADVFRSASYVASSLTEVHRCYSIDGHTEHMNGKNSYHDRHLCKGMDTTYTTLRVLV
;
A
#
# COMPACT_ATOMS: atom_id res chain seq x y z
N HIS A 1 5.86 -1.17 28.06
CA HIS A 1 6.48 0.09 27.61
C HIS A 1 5.74 1.37 28.01
N THR A 2 4.60 1.31 28.71
CA THR A 2 3.84 2.47 29.23
C THR A 2 4.57 3.32 30.27
N GLN A 3 5.61 2.80 30.92
CA GLN A 3 6.46 3.59 31.81
C GLN A 3 7.39 4.56 31.07
N ASN A 4 7.77 4.30 29.81
CA ASN A 4 8.79 5.11 29.14
C ASN A 4 8.27 6.46 28.63
N VAL A 5 6.98 6.60 28.29
CA VAL A 5 6.45 7.85 27.68
C VAL A 5 6.07 8.90 28.73
N TYR A 6 5.49 8.49 29.86
CA TYR A 6 5.30 9.38 31.00
C TYR A 6 6.65 9.77 31.62
N HIS A 7 7.61 8.85 31.59
CA HIS A 7 9.00 9.14 31.95
C HIS A 7 9.65 10.08 30.94
N ASP A 8 9.43 9.95 29.62
CA ASP A 8 9.99 10.87 28.60
C ASP A 8 9.39 12.26 28.69
N ILE A 9 8.06 12.41 28.76
CA ILE A 9 7.40 13.73 28.89
C ILE A 9 7.78 14.38 30.24
N GLY A 10 7.88 13.58 31.30
CA GLY A 10 8.38 14.01 32.60
C GLY A 10 9.86 14.42 32.54
N VAL A 11 10.70 13.65 31.83
CA VAL A 11 12.12 13.94 31.63
C VAL A 11 12.30 15.20 30.80
N THR A 12 11.66 15.34 29.63
CA THR A 12 11.68 16.54 28.79
C THR A 12 11.24 17.78 29.57
N ARG A 13 10.16 17.69 30.36
CA ARG A 13 9.71 18.82 31.18
C ARG A 13 10.74 19.16 32.27
N ASN A 14 11.33 18.16 32.91
CA ASN A 14 12.37 18.37 33.91
C ASN A 14 13.65 18.96 33.31
N THR A 15 14.10 18.50 32.13
CA THR A 15 15.26 19.08 31.43
C THR A 15 15.01 20.50 30.96
N ILE A 16 13.80 20.82 30.46
CA ILE A 16 13.43 22.20 30.12
C ILE A 16 13.50 23.10 31.36
N VAL A 17 12.93 22.66 32.48
CA VAL A 17 12.94 23.45 33.73
C VAL A 17 14.37 23.63 34.25
N THR A 18 15.22 22.60 34.17
CA THR A 18 16.64 22.71 34.54
C THR A 18 17.37 23.68 33.62
N ALA A 19 17.22 23.56 32.29
CA ALA A 19 17.85 24.45 31.33
C ALA A 19 17.38 25.91 31.50
N GLN A 20 16.09 26.11 31.78
CA GLN A 20 15.53 27.42 32.10
C GLN A 20 16.16 28.00 33.37
N PHE A 21 16.27 27.20 34.44
CA PHE A 21 16.87 27.64 35.70
C PHE A 21 18.34 28.03 35.53
N GLU A 22 19.13 27.20 34.84
CA GLU A 22 20.53 27.49 34.51
C GLU A 22 20.67 28.78 33.70
N CYS A 23 19.75 29.03 32.76
CA CYS A 23 19.74 30.27 31.99
C CYS A 23 19.48 31.49 32.87
N TYR A 24 18.48 31.44 33.75
CA TYR A 24 18.20 32.55 34.66
C TYR A 24 19.38 32.84 35.60
N GLN A 25 20.10 31.81 36.06
CA GLN A 25 21.33 32.01 36.82
C GLN A 25 22.40 32.76 36.02
N LYS A 26 22.53 32.50 34.71
CA LYS A 26 23.44 33.24 33.83
C LYS A 26 22.97 34.68 33.59
N ILE A 27 21.67 34.90 33.42
CA ILE A 27 21.09 36.26 33.24
C ILE A 27 21.31 37.13 34.48
N MET A 28 21.27 36.55 35.68
CA MET A 28 21.50 37.27 36.93
C MET A 28 22.97 37.67 37.16
N LYS A 29 23.92 37.12 36.38
CA LYS A 29 25.32 37.54 36.44
C LYS A 29 25.50 38.81 35.62
N ASN A 30 25.88 39.91 36.29
CA ASN A 30 26.21 41.16 35.63
C ASN A 30 27.61 41.08 35.01
N ASP A 31 27.66 41.08 33.68
CA ASP A 31 28.87 41.38 32.91
C ASP A 31 28.86 42.88 32.53
N LYS A 32 30.04 43.53 32.51
CA LYS A 32 30.19 44.91 32.04
C LYS A 32 30.64 44.89 30.59
N HIS A 33 29.80 45.40 29.68
CA HIS A 33 30.09 45.42 28.25
C HIS A 33 30.50 46.82 27.81
N ASN A 34 31.60 46.91 27.05
CA ASN A 34 32.09 48.18 26.48
C ASN A 34 31.44 48.53 25.13
N LYS A 35 30.53 47.67 24.62
CA LYS A 35 29.87 47.79 23.32
C LYS A 35 28.35 47.67 23.47
N ILE A 36 27.60 48.14 22.47
CA ILE A 36 26.15 47.92 22.38
C ILE A 36 25.91 46.44 22.11
N VAL A 37 25.17 45.78 23.00
CA VAL A 37 24.87 44.35 22.92
C VAL A 37 23.37 44.11 23.12
N CYS A 38 22.88 43.00 22.56
CA CYS A 38 21.61 42.41 22.96
C CYS A 38 21.84 41.54 24.19
N ASN A 39 21.12 41.83 25.27
CA ASN A 39 21.25 41.14 26.55
C ASN A 39 20.84 39.66 26.47
N ARG A 40 21.47 38.83 27.31
CA ARG A 40 21.09 37.43 27.53
C ARG A 40 19.58 37.28 27.73
N THR A 41 19.00 36.25 27.12
CA THR A 41 17.55 36.00 27.23
C THR A 41 17.21 34.54 27.08
N TRP A 42 16.12 34.14 27.74
CA TRP A 42 15.48 32.84 27.57
C TRP A 42 14.28 32.99 26.65
N ASP A 43 14.28 32.30 25.52
CA ASP A 43 13.19 32.39 24.53
C ASP A 43 12.11 31.31 24.68
N GLY A 44 12.20 30.49 25.73
CA GLY A 44 11.31 29.36 25.97
C GLY A 44 11.98 28.01 25.71
N TRP A 45 12.99 27.97 24.83
CA TRP A 45 13.71 26.74 24.46
C TRP A 45 15.23 26.86 24.67
N LEU A 46 15.88 27.93 24.21
CA LEU A 46 17.33 28.10 24.37
C LEU A 46 17.68 29.32 25.19
N CYS A 47 18.84 29.23 25.85
CA CYS A 47 19.47 30.35 26.53
C CYS A 47 20.39 31.07 25.58
N TRP A 48 20.06 32.31 25.22
CA TRP A 48 20.85 33.14 24.33
C TRP A 48 21.84 33.98 25.12
N GLU A 49 23.11 33.96 24.71
CA GLU A 49 24.17 34.76 25.32
C GLU A 49 24.19 36.21 24.79
N ASP A 50 24.96 37.07 25.44
CA ASP A 50 25.11 38.46 25.01
C ASP A 50 25.73 38.50 23.61
N THR A 51 25.09 39.23 22.72
CA THR A 51 25.48 39.28 21.30
C THR A 51 25.71 40.73 20.90
N GLU A 52 26.83 41.03 20.24
CA GLU A 52 27.13 42.37 19.74
C GLU A 52 26.07 42.84 18.71
N ALA A 53 25.75 44.13 18.75
CA ALA A 53 24.80 44.74 17.83
C ALA A 53 25.20 44.52 16.36
N GLY A 54 24.25 44.08 15.53
CA GLY A 54 24.47 43.78 14.11
C GLY A 54 24.92 42.34 13.81
N PHE A 55 25.18 41.51 14.83
CA PHE A 55 25.56 40.11 14.65
C PHE A 55 24.39 39.13 14.81
N THR A 56 24.51 37.99 14.14
CA THR A 56 23.62 36.84 14.32
C THR A 56 24.35 35.77 15.13
N THR A 57 23.72 35.30 16.20
CA THR A 57 24.23 34.22 17.03
C THR A 57 23.52 32.91 16.68
N ASN A 58 24.28 31.80 16.72
CA ASN A 58 23.80 30.47 16.36
C ASN A 58 24.11 29.50 17.50
N GLN A 59 23.18 28.58 17.78
CA GLN A 59 23.37 27.51 18.76
C GLN A 59 22.73 26.21 18.24
N HIS A 60 23.25 25.07 18.67
CA HIS A 60 22.66 23.78 18.35
C HIS A 60 21.22 23.69 18.87
N CYS A 61 20.38 22.97 18.14
CA CYS A 61 19.01 22.73 18.55
C CYS A 61 18.96 21.90 19.85
N PRO A 62 18.00 22.17 20.75
CA PRO A 62 17.87 21.45 22.02
C PRO A 62 17.66 19.95 21.83
N ASP A 63 18.27 19.15 22.69
CA ASP A 63 18.27 17.68 22.68
C ASP A 63 17.11 17.03 23.43
N TYR A 64 16.36 17.83 24.20
CA TYR A 64 15.26 17.35 25.02
C TYR A 64 13.91 17.30 24.27
N PHE A 65 13.84 17.76 23.02
CA PHE A 65 12.68 17.58 22.13
C PHE A 65 12.92 16.45 21.13
N GLN A 66 12.03 15.45 21.09
CA GLN A 66 12.16 14.31 20.17
C GLN A 66 12.01 14.69 18.70
N ASP A 67 11.30 15.79 18.41
CA ASP A 67 11.02 16.26 17.05
C ASP A 67 12.15 17.14 16.47
N PHE A 68 13.20 17.40 17.26
CA PHE A 68 14.27 18.33 16.89
C PHE A 68 15.55 17.62 16.44
N ASP A 69 16.22 18.21 15.45
CA ASP A 69 17.50 17.76 14.97
C ASP A 69 18.63 18.47 15.73
N THR A 70 19.27 17.77 16.66
CA THR A 70 20.38 18.33 17.45
C THR A 70 21.63 18.64 16.63
N ALA A 71 21.75 18.10 15.40
CA ALA A 71 22.86 18.40 14.50
C ALA A 71 22.68 19.76 13.80
N GLU A 72 21.45 20.24 13.68
CA GLU A 72 21.13 21.54 13.09
C GLU A 72 21.31 22.67 14.11
N MET A 73 21.24 23.91 13.61
CA MET A 73 21.41 25.11 14.44
C MET A 73 20.21 26.06 14.33
N ALA A 74 19.79 26.57 15.49
CA ALA A 74 18.90 27.71 15.60
C ALA A 74 19.69 29.01 15.50
N SER A 75 19.09 30.07 14.95
CA SER A 75 19.73 31.38 14.83
C SER A 75 18.88 32.51 15.40
N LYS A 76 19.54 33.50 16.00
CA LYS A 76 18.91 34.69 16.57
C LYS A 76 19.67 35.94 16.19
N VAL A 77 18.95 36.97 15.74
CA VAL A 77 19.53 38.17 15.16
C VAL A 77 19.48 39.31 16.17
N CYS A 78 20.63 39.94 16.43
CA CYS A 78 20.73 41.18 17.20
C CYS A 78 20.77 42.38 16.24
N SER A 79 19.83 43.31 16.39
CA SER A 79 19.78 44.54 15.60
C SER A 79 20.97 45.45 15.91
N GLU A 80 21.34 46.31 14.97
CA GLU A 80 22.34 47.38 15.16
C GLU A 80 21.96 48.33 16.32
N THR A 81 20.67 48.39 16.67
CA THR A 81 20.17 49.21 17.78
C THR A 81 20.36 48.57 19.16
N GLY A 82 20.90 47.35 19.25
CA GLY A 82 21.07 46.61 20.51
C GLY A 82 19.82 45.89 21.00
N ASN A 83 18.82 45.72 20.13
CA ASN A 83 17.58 44.99 20.44
C ASN A 83 17.49 43.68 19.64
N TRP A 84 16.91 42.65 20.26
CA TRP A 84 16.62 41.39 19.57
C TRP A 84 15.60 41.63 18.44
N PHE A 85 15.79 40.94 17.32
CA PHE A 85 14.89 41.03 16.17
C PHE A 85 13.43 40.66 16.56
N LEU A 86 12.49 41.50 16.14
CA LEU A 86 11.06 41.32 16.35
C LEU A 86 10.40 40.76 15.09
N HIS A 87 9.57 39.73 15.24
CA HIS A 87 8.82 39.18 14.11
C HIS A 87 7.79 40.21 13.58
N PRO A 88 7.70 40.43 12.26
CA PRO A 88 6.84 41.48 11.69
C PRO A 88 5.35 41.28 11.98
N GLU A 89 4.87 40.04 12.10
CA GLU A 89 3.45 39.75 12.34
C GLU A 89 3.07 39.71 13.83
N SER A 90 3.97 39.26 14.71
CA SER A 90 3.66 39.02 16.13
C SER A 90 4.25 40.06 17.06
N ASN A 91 5.15 40.92 16.56
CA ASN A 91 5.86 41.96 17.29
C ASN A 91 6.55 41.45 18.58
N ARG A 92 6.99 40.18 18.56
CA ARG A 92 7.71 39.52 19.65
C ARG A 92 9.12 39.15 19.20
N THR A 93 10.03 39.05 20.16
CA THR A 93 11.41 38.58 19.90
C THR A 93 11.37 37.22 19.24
N TRP A 94 12.10 37.06 18.15
CA TRP A 94 12.02 35.87 17.31
C TRP A 94 13.36 35.16 17.19
N THR A 95 13.29 33.83 17.15
CA THR A 95 14.41 32.93 16.95
C THR A 95 14.06 31.98 15.80
N ASN A 96 14.98 31.80 14.86
CA ASN A 96 14.78 30.91 13.72
C ASN A 96 15.09 29.47 14.09
N TYR A 97 14.05 28.68 14.36
CA TYR A 97 14.14 27.23 14.58
C TYR A 97 13.80 26.39 13.35
N THR A 98 13.66 27.00 12.16
CA THR A 98 13.17 26.29 10.96
C THR A 98 14.01 25.04 10.65
N LYS A 99 15.33 25.14 10.80
CA LYS A 99 16.27 24.03 10.58
C LYS A 99 16.24 22.97 11.67
N CYS A 100 15.81 23.33 12.88
CA CYS A 100 15.74 22.39 13.99
C CYS A 100 14.64 21.35 13.82
N THR A 101 13.71 21.53 12.89
CA THR A 101 12.62 20.57 12.70
C THR A 101 13.13 19.38 11.88
N ALA A 102 13.48 18.28 12.54
CA ALA A 102 14.15 17.12 11.92
C ALA A 102 13.27 16.40 10.88
N TYR A 103 11.94 16.47 11.04
CA TYR A 103 11.01 15.56 10.37
C TYR A 103 10.16 16.20 9.27
N THR A 104 10.26 17.50 9.00
CA THR A 104 9.33 18.16 8.06
C THR A 104 9.56 17.73 6.61
N SER A 105 10.82 17.72 6.14
CA SER A 105 11.16 17.34 4.78
C SER A 105 10.95 15.83 4.53
N THR A 106 11.46 14.97 5.42
CA THR A 106 11.32 13.52 5.32
C THR A 106 9.86 13.07 5.45
N ALA A 107 9.07 13.64 6.37
CA ALA A 107 7.65 13.30 6.49
C ALA A 107 6.83 13.77 5.29
N MET A 108 7.13 14.94 4.71
CA MET A 108 6.50 15.38 3.46
C MET A 108 6.85 14.46 2.29
N ASN A 109 8.12 14.08 2.15
CA ASN A 109 8.55 13.12 1.12
C ASN A 109 7.84 11.77 1.27
N LEU A 110 7.74 11.27 2.51
CA LEU A 110 7.05 10.03 2.82
C LEU A 110 5.55 10.14 2.51
N TYR A 111 4.91 11.25 2.85
CA TYR A 111 3.51 11.54 2.52
C TYR A 111 3.25 11.47 1.01
N TYR A 112 4.09 12.14 0.20
CA TYR A 112 3.96 12.07 -1.25
C TYR A 112 4.22 10.67 -1.81
N LEU A 113 5.21 9.95 -1.27
CA LEU A 113 5.50 8.56 -1.63
C LEU A 113 4.29 7.65 -1.36
N VAL A 114 3.65 7.80 -0.21
CA VAL A 114 2.45 7.04 0.18
C VAL A 114 1.29 7.36 -0.77
N LEU A 115 1.06 8.65 -1.07
CA LEU A 115 -0.01 9.10 -1.96
C LEU A 115 0.17 8.57 -3.39
N ILE A 116 1.39 8.67 -3.93
CA ILE A 116 1.73 8.15 -5.26
C ILE A 116 1.60 6.62 -5.28
N GLY A 117 2.10 5.92 -4.25
CA GLY A 117 2.01 4.48 -4.12
C GLY A 117 0.57 3.96 -4.14
N HIS A 118 -0.30 4.54 -3.31
CA HIS A 118 -1.72 4.17 -3.31
C HIS A 118 -2.45 4.60 -4.58
N GLY A 119 -2.08 5.72 -5.22
CA GLY A 119 -2.65 6.12 -6.51
C GLY A 119 -2.33 5.14 -7.64
N LEU A 120 -1.06 4.74 -7.77
CA LEU A 120 -0.63 3.73 -8.76
C LEU A 120 -1.22 2.35 -8.46
N SER A 121 -1.25 1.95 -7.19
CA SER A 121 -1.91 0.73 -6.74
C SER A 121 -3.40 0.73 -7.12
N LEU A 122 -4.13 1.80 -6.81
CA LEU A 122 -5.56 1.91 -7.09
C LEU A 122 -5.86 1.80 -8.58
N THR A 123 -5.12 2.52 -9.42
CA THR A 123 -5.31 2.47 -10.89
C THR A 123 -5.09 1.08 -11.44
N SER A 124 -3.97 0.42 -11.08
CA SER A 124 -3.67 -0.94 -11.54
C SER A 124 -4.70 -1.99 -11.05
N LEU A 125 -5.15 -1.88 -9.79
CA LEU A 125 -6.17 -2.76 -9.22
C LEU A 125 -7.53 -2.58 -9.89
N PHE A 126 -7.91 -1.35 -10.25
CA PHE A 126 -9.16 -1.08 -10.95
C PHE A 126 -9.18 -1.75 -12.32
N PHE A 127 -8.10 -1.61 -13.10
CA PHE A 127 -7.95 -2.30 -14.38
C PHE A 127 -7.98 -3.83 -14.21
N SER A 128 -7.26 -4.35 -13.21
CA SER A 128 -7.23 -5.78 -12.92
C SER A 128 -8.61 -6.35 -12.58
N LEU A 129 -9.34 -5.70 -11.68
CA LEU A 129 -10.72 -6.08 -11.34
C LEU A 129 -11.62 -6.01 -12.58
N GLY A 130 -11.51 -4.96 -13.38
CA GLY A 130 -12.25 -4.81 -14.64
C GLY A 130 -12.05 -6.00 -15.59
N ILE A 131 -10.80 -6.44 -15.78
CA ILE A 131 -10.47 -7.62 -16.59
C ILE A 131 -11.13 -8.88 -16.01
N PHE A 132 -11.02 -9.12 -14.70
CA PHE A 132 -11.58 -10.32 -14.07
C PHE A 132 -13.11 -10.34 -14.01
N PHE A 133 -13.77 -9.18 -14.01
CA PHE A 133 -15.23 -9.08 -14.13
C PHE A 133 -15.71 -9.24 -15.57
N HIS A 134 -15.00 -8.67 -16.55
CA HIS A 134 -15.35 -8.78 -17.96
C HIS A 134 -15.22 -10.20 -18.49
N PHE A 135 -14.10 -10.87 -18.22
CA PHE A 135 -13.86 -12.23 -18.70
C PHE A 135 -14.38 -13.27 -17.71
N LYS A 136 -15.71 -13.51 -17.73
CA LYS A 136 -16.35 -14.56 -16.91
C LYS A 136 -15.74 -15.96 -17.14
N SER A 137 -15.18 -16.20 -18.32
CA SER A 137 -14.43 -17.43 -18.68
C SER A 137 -13.26 -17.74 -17.73
N LEU A 138 -12.63 -16.71 -17.14
CA LEU A 138 -11.53 -16.87 -16.19
C LEU A 138 -12.02 -17.08 -14.74
N SER A 139 -13.33 -17.02 -14.48
CA SER A 139 -13.86 -17.00 -13.12
C SER A 139 -13.94 -18.40 -12.50
N CYS A 140 -12.80 -18.89 -11.99
CA CYS A 140 -12.70 -20.07 -11.13
C CYS A 140 -12.83 -19.69 -9.64
N GLN A 141 -13.05 -20.66 -8.77
CA GLN A 141 -13.03 -20.53 -7.30
C GLN A 141 -11.83 -19.70 -6.81
N ARG A 142 -10.61 -20.02 -7.26
CA ARG A 142 -9.38 -19.27 -6.96
C ARG A 142 -9.55 -17.78 -7.27
N ILE A 143 -10.03 -17.48 -8.48
CA ILE A 143 -10.18 -16.11 -8.98
C ILE A 143 -11.27 -15.35 -8.21
N THR A 144 -12.32 -16.01 -7.71
CA THR A 144 -13.28 -15.35 -6.80
C THR A 144 -12.64 -14.89 -5.50
N LEU A 145 -11.70 -15.65 -4.95
CA LEU A 145 -10.95 -15.26 -3.75
C LEU A 145 -10.00 -14.10 -4.05
N HIS A 146 -9.31 -14.12 -5.19
CA HIS A 146 -8.42 -13.02 -5.62
C HIS A 146 -9.20 -11.73 -5.88
N LYS A 147 -10.42 -11.82 -6.45
CA LYS A 147 -11.32 -10.67 -6.61
C LYS A 147 -11.63 -9.99 -5.27
N ASN A 148 -11.92 -10.77 -4.23
CA ASN A 148 -12.19 -10.21 -2.90
C ASN A 148 -10.93 -9.60 -2.26
N LEU A 149 -9.78 -10.23 -2.43
CA LEU A 149 -8.50 -9.67 -1.99
C LEU A 149 -8.21 -8.32 -2.68
N PHE A 150 -8.32 -8.26 -4.01
CA PHE A 150 -8.14 -7.00 -4.75
C PHE A 150 -9.15 -5.95 -4.32
N PHE A 151 -10.41 -6.33 -4.10
CA PHE A 151 -11.41 -5.42 -3.59
C PHE A 151 -11.05 -4.89 -2.20
N SER A 152 -10.49 -5.72 -1.31
CA SER A 152 -9.98 -5.27 -0.01
C SER A 152 -8.83 -4.26 -0.15
N PHE A 153 -7.91 -4.46 -1.10
CA PHE A 153 -6.82 -3.52 -1.38
C PHE A 153 -7.33 -2.19 -1.97
N VAL A 154 -8.36 -2.22 -2.81
CA VAL A 154 -9.03 -1.02 -3.33
C VAL A 154 -9.66 -0.23 -2.20
N LEU A 155 -10.47 -0.87 -1.36
CA LEU A 155 -11.10 -0.21 -0.21
C LEU A 155 -10.07 0.36 0.76
N ASN A 156 -9.02 -0.41 1.08
CA ASN A 156 -7.93 0.04 1.94
C ASN A 156 -7.17 1.24 1.35
N SER A 157 -6.90 1.24 0.04
CA SER A 157 -6.22 2.35 -0.63
C SER A 157 -7.09 3.61 -0.66
N VAL A 158 -8.38 3.47 -0.98
CA VAL A 158 -9.32 4.61 -0.99
C VAL A 158 -9.44 5.24 0.39
N ILE A 159 -9.67 4.44 1.44
CA ILE A 159 -9.81 4.99 2.79
C ILE A 159 -8.50 5.58 3.31
N THR A 160 -7.34 5.03 2.95
CA THR A 160 -6.03 5.58 3.34
C THR A 160 -5.79 6.93 2.68
N ILE A 161 -6.11 7.07 1.39
CA ILE A 161 -6.04 8.37 0.69
C ILE A 161 -6.99 9.38 1.35
N ILE A 162 -8.24 8.98 1.64
CA ILE A 162 -9.21 9.85 2.31
C ILE A 162 -8.70 10.26 3.70
N TRP A 163 -8.17 9.33 4.48
CA TRP A 163 -7.63 9.62 5.81
C TRP A 163 -6.42 10.57 5.75
N LEU A 164 -5.48 10.34 4.84
CA LEU A 164 -4.31 11.20 4.65
C LEU A 164 -4.70 12.62 4.22
N THR A 165 -5.58 12.74 3.23
CA THR A 165 -5.95 14.04 2.63
C THR A 165 -6.97 14.81 3.46
N ALA A 166 -7.97 14.13 4.04
CA ALA A 166 -9.06 14.78 4.76
C ALA A 166 -8.76 14.95 6.26
N VAL A 167 -8.04 14.01 6.88
CA VAL A 167 -7.79 14.03 8.33
C VAL A 167 -6.36 14.51 8.63
N ALA A 168 -5.33 13.86 8.08
CA ALA A 168 -3.95 14.16 8.44
C ALA A 168 -3.49 15.55 7.96
N ASN A 169 -3.94 16.00 6.79
CA ASN A 169 -3.58 17.31 6.24
C ASN A 169 -4.34 18.49 6.89
N ASN A 170 -5.55 18.26 7.42
CA ASN A 170 -6.41 19.33 7.94
C ASN A 170 -6.30 19.48 9.46
N GLN A 171 -5.30 20.22 9.93
CA GLN A 171 -5.12 20.49 11.37
C GLN A 171 -6.37 21.12 12.03
N GLY A 172 -7.12 21.96 11.30
CA GLY A 172 -8.37 22.54 11.80
C GLY A 172 -9.52 21.52 11.98
N LEU A 173 -9.55 20.44 11.19
CA LEU A 173 -10.52 19.35 11.34
C LEU A 173 -10.19 18.52 12.59
N VAL A 174 -8.91 18.27 12.85
CA VAL A 174 -8.44 17.53 14.03
C VAL A 174 -8.73 18.30 15.31
N GLN A 175 -8.55 19.63 15.30
CA GLN A 175 -8.83 20.48 16.47
C GLN A 175 -10.33 20.68 16.73
N SER A 176 -11.17 20.68 15.70
CA SER A 176 -12.63 20.85 15.83
C SER A 176 -13.36 19.59 16.29
N ASN A 177 -12.67 18.44 16.35
CA ASN A 177 -13.18 17.18 16.93
C ASN A 177 -14.54 16.67 16.42
N PRO A 178 -14.84 16.73 15.11
CA PRO A 178 -16.11 16.24 14.63
C PRO A 178 -16.20 14.72 14.79
N VAL A 179 -17.41 14.23 15.09
CA VAL A 179 -17.72 12.79 15.14
C VAL A 179 -17.34 12.10 13.83
N SER A 180 -17.45 12.80 12.70
CA SER A 180 -17.03 12.34 11.38
C SER A 180 -15.57 11.86 11.35
N CYS A 181 -14.67 12.52 12.08
CA CYS A 181 -13.24 12.17 12.11
C CYS A 181 -13.03 10.80 12.80
N LYS A 182 -13.76 10.56 13.89
CA LYS A 182 -13.74 9.28 14.63
C LYS A 182 -14.32 8.13 13.79
N VAL A 183 -15.40 8.40 13.05
CA VAL A 183 -16.01 7.42 12.14
C VAL A 183 -15.06 7.06 11.01
N ILE A 184 -14.39 8.05 10.39
CA ILE A 184 -13.40 7.79 9.34
C ILE A 184 -12.24 6.95 9.89
N MET A 185 -11.73 7.26 11.09
CA MET A 185 -10.67 6.46 11.72
C MET A 185 -11.11 5.01 12.00
N PHE A 186 -12.34 4.82 12.48
CA PHE A 186 -12.92 3.49 12.67
C PHE A 186 -12.98 2.70 11.36
N ILE A 187 -13.50 3.31 10.29
CA ILE A 187 -13.60 2.68 8.97
C ILE A 187 -12.20 2.36 8.43
N HIS A 188 -11.24 3.28 8.56
CA HIS A 188 -9.86 3.08 8.17
C HIS A 188 -9.27 1.84 8.82
N LEU A 189 -9.43 1.71 10.14
CA LEU A 189 -8.85 0.61 10.90
C LEU A 189 -9.55 -0.74 10.65
N TYR A 190 -10.88 -0.72 10.44
CA TYR A 190 -11.63 -1.91 10.01
C TYR A 190 -11.18 -2.40 8.63
N LEU A 191 -11.08 -1.51 7.63
CA LEU A 191 -10.66 -1.87 6.27
C LEU A 191 -9.19 -2.30 6.22
N PHE A 192 -8.33 -1.67 7.02
CA PHE A 192 -6.95 -2.12 7.24
C PHE A 192 -6.94 -3.56 7.76
N GLY A 193 -7.69 -3.86 8.83
CA GLY A 193 -7.83 -5.23 9.35
C GLY A 193 -8.35 -6.21 8.29
N CYS A 194 -9.42 -5.87 7.59
CA CYS A 194 -9.98 -6.71 6.52
C CYS A 194 -8.95 -7.07 5.46
N ASN A 195 -8.09 -6.14 5.06
CA ASN A 195 -7.04 -6.41 4.09
C ASN A 195 -6.07 -7.51 4.57
N TYR A 196 -5.61 -7.45 5.83
CA TYR A 196 -4.75 -8.50 6.39
C TYR A 196 -5.45 -9.84 6.55
N PHE A 197 -6.72 -9.85 6.96
CA PHE A 197 -7.48 -11.09 7.06
C PHE A 197 -7.79 -11.71 5.70
N TRP A 198 -7.97 -10.91 4.63
CA TRP A 198 -8.08 -11.43 3.27
C TRP A 198 -6.75 -12.00 2.75
N MET A 199 -5.61 -11.41 3.11
CA MET A 199 -4.30 -12.03 2.85
C MET A 199 -4.13 -13.36 3.60
N LEU A 200 -4.65 -13.47 4.83
CA LEU A 200 -4.71 -14.75 5.55
C LEU A 200 -5.63 -15.76 4.84
N CYS A 201 -6.81 -15.34 4.39
CA CYS A 201 -7.73 -16.21 3.63
C CYS A 201 -7.06 -16.79 2.38
N GLU A 202 -6.30 -15.97 1.66
CA GLU A 202 -5.54 -16.41 0.49
C GLU A 202 -4.42 -17.38 0.86
N GLY A 203 -3.67 -17.10 1.93
CA GLY A 203 -2.64 -18.01 2.46
C GLY A 203 -3.19 -19.39 2.85
N ILE A 204 -4.31 -19.43 3.57
CA ILE A 204 -5.01 -20.67 3.95
C ILE A 204 -5.48 -21.42 2.71
N TYR A 205 -6.07 -20.72 1.74
CA TYR A 205 -6.56 -21.33 0.50
C TYR A 205 -5.41 -21.95 -0.30
N LEU A 206 -4.31 -21.22 -0.48
CA LEU A 206 -3.15 -21.68 -1.23
C LEU A 206 -2.46 -22.87 -0.54
N HIS A 207 -2.30 -22.81 0.78
CA HIS A 207 -1.75 -23.92 1.57
C HIS A 207 -2.64 -25.18 1.46
N THR A 208 -3.95 -25.03 1.63
CA THR A 208 -4.90 -26.16 1.54
C THR A 208 -4.87 -26.80 0.16
N LEU A 209 -4.79 -26.00 -0.90
CA LEU A 209 -4.76 -26.48 -2.29
C LEU A 209 -3.47 -27.25 -2.62
N ILE A 210 -2.31 -26.78 -2.16
CA ILE A 210 -1.01 -27.38 -2.51
C ILE A 210 -0.68 -28.58 -1.61
N VAL A 211 -0.88 -28.45 -0.30
CA VAL A 211 -0.41 -29.43 0.69
C VAL A 211 -1.50 -30.44 1.07
N VAL A 212 -2.73 -29.96 1.24
CA VAL A 212 -3.85 -30.71 1.84
C VAL A 212 -4.86 -31.13 0.76
N ALA A 213 -4.44 -31.21 -0.51
CA ALA A 213 -5.25 -31.28 -1.74
C ALA A 213 -6.52 -32.17 -1.68
N VAL A 214 -6.51 -33.24 -0.88
CA VAL A 214 -7.66 -34.14 -0.62
C VAL A 214 -8.88 -33.43 -0.03
N PHE A 215 -8.71 -32.29 0.66
CA PHE A 215 -9.80 -31.55 1.32
C PHE A 215 -10.26 -30.30 0.55
N ALA A 216 -9.61 -29.95 -0.57
CA ALA A 216 -9.94 -28.75 -1.33
C ALA A 216 -11.35 -28.79 -1.94
N GLU A 217 -11.87 -29.98 -2.22
CA GLU A 217 -13.15 -30.20 -2.92
C GLU A 217 -14.40 -29.96 -2.03
N LYS A 218 -14.23 -29.93 -0.69
CA LYS A 218 -15.34 -29.78 0.28
C LYS A 218 -15.42 -28.40 0.95
N GLN A 219 -14.57 -27.45 0.57
CA GLN A 219 -14.43 -26.15 1.24
C GLN A 219 -15.53 -25.17 0.81
N HIS A 220 -16.36 -24.74 1.75
CA HIS A 220 -17.45 -23.80 1.48
C HIS A 220 -16.96 -22.34 1.57
N LEU A 221 -17.19 -21.55 0.51
CA LEU A 221 -16.76 -20.13 0.43
C LEU A 221 -17.23 -19.27 1.60
N MET A 222 -18.39 -19.55 2.19
CA MET A 222 -18.96 -18.70 3.24
C MET A 222 -18.05 -18.61 4.47
N TRP A 223 -17.29 -19.66 4.80
CA TRP A 223 -16.34 -19.61 5.92
C TRP A 223 -15.23 -18.59 5.69
N TYR A 224 -14.74 -18.48 4.45
CA TYR A 224 -13.76 -17.47 4.07
C TYR A 224 -14.34 -16.05 4.12
N TYR A 225 -15.59 -15.84 3.70
CA TYR A 225 -16.23 -14.53 3.83
C TYR A 225 -16.42 -14.12 5.31
N LEU A 226 -16.80 -15.07 6.17
CA LEU A 226 -16.92 -14.83 7.60
C LEU A 226 -15.55 -14.49 8.24
N LEU A 227 -14.48 -15.19 7.84
CA LEU A 227 -13.12 -14.91 8.30
C LEU A 227 -12.59 -13.57 7.78
N GLY A 228 -12.79 -13.26 6.50
CA GLY A 228 -12.21 -12.09 5.83
C GLY A 228 -12.92 -10.78 6.15
N TRP A 229 -14.25 -10.76 6.20
CA TRP A 229 -15.04 -9.53 6.47
C TRP A 229 -15.66 -9.50 7.87
N GLY A 230 -16.07 -10.66 8.39
CA GLY A 230 -16.77 -10.74 9.69
C GLY A 230 -15.82 -10.60 10.87
N PHE A 231 -14.76 -11.41 10.93
CA PHE A 231 -13.83 -11.43 12.06
C PHE A 231 -13.16 -10.07 12.34
N PRO A 232 -12.65 -9.30 11.35
CA PRO A 232 -11.99 -8.00 11.61
C PRO A 232 -12.93 -6.96 12.24
N LEU A 233 -14.25 -7.10 12.07
CA LEU A 233 -15.22 -6.20 12.68
C LEU A 233 -15.21 -6.30 14.22
N ILE A 234 -14.94 -7.49 14.77
CA ILE A 234 -15.00 -7.72 16.23
C ILE A 234 -13.89 -6.93 16.96
N PRO A 235 -12.59 -7.06 16.61
CA PRO A 235 -11.54 -6.23 17.22
C PRO A 235 -11.74 -4.72 16.96
N ALA A 236 -12.23 -4.36 15.77
CA ALA A 236 -12.50 -2.96 15.42
C ALA A 236 -13.56 -2.34 16.34
N LEU A 237 -14.67 -3.03 16.57
CA LEU A 237 -15.73 -2.57 17.47
C LEU A 237 -15.26 -2.50 18.93
N ILE A 238 -14.55 -3.52 19.41
CA ILE A 238 -14.00 -3.53 20.78
C ILE A 238 -13.08 -2.34 20.99
N HIS A 239 -12.18 -2.06 20.03
CA HIS A 239 -11.30 -0.90 20.10
C HIS A 239 -12.09 0.42 20.08
N ALA A 240 -13.09 0.57 19.21
CA ALA A 240 -13.89 1.79 19.12
C ALA A 240 -14.63 2.08 20.45
N ILE A 241 -15.24 1.05 21.05
CA ILE A 241 -15.95 1.16 22.32
C ILE A 241 -14.97 1.48 23.45
N ALA A 242 -13.87 0.73 23.56
CA ALA A 242 -12.86 0.95 24.59
C ALA A 242 -12.26 2.37 24.47
N ARG A 243 -11.97 2.82 23.25
CA ARG A 243 -11.41 4.14 23.01
C ARG A 243 -12.39 5.26 23.31
N SER A 244 -13.67 5.08 22.95
CA SER A 244 -14.72 6.02 23.32
C SER A 244 -14.89 6.16 24.84
N TYR A 245 -14.63 5.09 25.61
CA TYR A 245 -14.81 5.10 27.06
C TYR A 245 -13.59 5.63 27.83
N TYR A 246 -12.38 5.20 27.45
CA TYR A 246 -11.14 5.51 28.22
C TYR A 246 -10.43 6.78 27.75
N TYR A 247 -10.39 7.07 26.45
CA TYR A 247 -9.62 8.18 25.87
C TYR A 247 -10.42 8.83 24.75
N ASN A 248 -11.27 9.80 25.10
CA ASN A 248 -12.06 10.57 24.14
C ASN A 248 -11.22 11.67 23.45
N ASP A 249 -10.04 11.29 22.97
CA ASP A 249 -9.06 12.16 22.34
C ASP A 249 -9.54 12.73 21.01
N ASN A 250 -8.87 13.80 20.59
CA ASN A 250 -9.15 14.49 19.35
C ASN A 250 -8.90 13.60 18.12
N CYS A 251 -9.99 13.19 17.44
CA CYS A 251 -9.98 12.34 16.23
C CYS A 251 -9.25 10.96 16.36
N TRP A 252 -9.05 10.42 17.57
CA TRP A 252 -8.38 9.11 17.77
C TRP A 252 -7.03 8.96 17.03
N ILE A 253 -6.34 10.07 16.75
CA ILE A 253 -5.12 10.11 15.93
C ILE A 253 -3.89 9.57 16.67
N SER A 254 -3.92 9.56 18.01
CA SER A 254 -2.77 9.19 18.85
C SER A 254 -2.39 7.71 18.69
N SER A 255 -1.18 7.43 18.21
CA SER A 255 -0.64 6.06 18.09
C SER A 255 -0.07 5.52 19.41
N ASN A 256 0.12 6.38 20.43
CA ASN A 256 0.86 6.08 21.66
C ASN A 256 0.05 5.34 22.74
N THR A 257 -1.09 4.76 22.39
CA THR A 257 -1.97 4.07 23.35
C THR A 257 -1.85 2.55 23.26
N SER A 258 -1.73 1.88 24.41
CA SER A 258 -1.74 0.40 24.50
C SER A 258 -3.01 -0.25 23.93
N LEU A 259 -4.10 0.51 23.82
CA LEU A 259 -5.38 0.11 23.22
C LEU A 259 -5.29 -0.30 21.74
N LEU A 260 -4.26 0.15 21.01
CA LEU A 260 -4.05 -0.22 19.61
C LEU A 260 -3.67 -1.71 19.45
N TYR A 261 -3.15 -2.33 20.52
CA TYR A 261 -2.81 -3.75 20.55
C TYR A 261 -4.03 -4.66 20.37
N ILE A 262 -5.25 -4.20 20.73
CA ILE A 262 -6.50 -4.95 20.52
C ILE A 262 -6.69 -5.31 19.04
N ILE A 263 -6.24 -4.44 18.13
CA ILE A 263 -6.39 -4.63 16.69
C ILE A 263 -5.13 -5.20 16.06
N HIS A 264 -3.95 -4.70 16.44
CA HIS A 264 -2.71 -5.24 15.89
C HIS A 264 -2.41 -6.67 16.37
N GLY A 265 -2.86 -7.08 17.56
CA GLY A 265 -2.64 -8.43 18.09
C GLY A 265 -3.17 -9.53 17.14
N PRO A 266 -4.47 -9.52 16.79
CA PRO A 266 -5.03 -10.46 15.82
C PRO A 266 -4.38 -10.39 14.44
N ILE A 267 -3.99 -9.19 13.98
CA ILE A 267 -3.30 -9.01 12.69
C ILE A 267 -1.91 -9.66 12.73
N CYS A 268 -1.12 -9.41 13.78
CA CYS A 268 0.19 -10.02 13.97
C CYS A 268 0.08 -11.55 14.05
N ALA A 269 -0.91 -12.08 14.77
CA ALA A 269 -1.16 -13.51 14.82
C ALA A 269 -1.49 -14.09 13.42
N ALA A 270 -2.35 -13.42 12.64
CA ALA A 270 -2.66 -13.80 11.26
C ALA A 270 -1.40 -13.82 10.37
N LEU A 271 -0.52 -12.82 10.50
CA LEU A 271 0.75 -12.76 9.76
C LEU A 271 1.71 -13.90 10.13
N LEU A 272 1.82 -14.25 11.41
CA LEU A 272 2.63 -15.39 11.86
C LEU A 272 2.12 -16.72 11.31
N VAL A 273 0.79 -16.90 11.29
CA VAL A 273 0.16 -18.08 10.68
C VAL A 273 0.43 -18.13 9.17
N ASN A 274 0.35 -16.98 8.47
CA ASN A 274 0.71 -16.88 7.06
C ASN A 274 2.19 -17.21 6.81
N LEU A 275 3.11 -16.78 7.68
CA LEU A 275 4.52 -17.17 7.60
C LEU A 275 4.69 -18.68 7.73
N PHE A 276 4.01 -19.32 8.69
CA PHE A 276 4.04 -20.77 8.83
C PHE A 276 3.53 -21.48 7.56
N PHE A 277 2.43 -21.00 6.97
CA PHE A 277 1.94 -21.53 5.71
C PHE A 277 2.95 -21.34 4.57
N LEU A 278 3.55 -20.16 4.43
CA LEU A 278 4.59 -19.90 3.43
C LEU A 278 5.73 -20.91 3.56
N LEU A 279 6.26 -21.12 4.77
CA LEU A 279 7.37 -22.06 5.00
C LEU A 279 7.00 -23.49 4.59
N ASN A 280 5.78 -23.93 4.87
CA ASN A 280 5.28 -25.25 4.45
C ASN A 280 5.13 -25.34 2.93
N ILE A 281 4.56 -24.31 2.28
CA ILE A 281 4.42 -24.24 0.83
C ILE A 281 5.80 -24.29 0.16
N VAL A 282 6.75 -23.49 0.64
CA VAL A 282 8.14 -23.45 0.15
C VAL A 282 8.79 -24.83 0.30
N ARG A 283 8.64 -25.48 1.48
CA ARG A 283 9.17 -26.84 1.72
C ARG A 283 8.61 -27.84 0.72
N VAL A 284 7.30 -27.86 0.51
CA VAL A 284 6.65 -28.78 -0.44
C VAL A 284 7.06 -28.47 -1.88
N LEU A 285 7.11 -27.19 -2.26
CA LEU A 285 7.53 -26.75 -3.58
C LEU A 285 8.97 -27.19 -3.88
N ILE A 286 9.92 -26.92 -2.98
CA ILE A 286 11.32 -27.33 -3.12
C ILE A 286 11.43 -28.85 -3.16
N THR A 287 10.70 -29.57 -2.31
CA THR A 287 10.72 -31.04 -2.28
C THR A 287 10.23 -31.63 -3.60
N LYS A 288 9.12 -31.11 -4.15
CA LYS A 288 8.60 -31.54 -5.46
C LYS A 288 9.59 -31.20 -6.58
N LEU A 289 10.14 -29.99 -6.60
CA LEU A 289 11.14 -29.58 -7.59
C LEU A 289 12.38 -30.48 -7.58
N LYS A 290 12.89 -30.84 -6.39
CA LYS A 290 14.03 -31.76 -6.23
C LYS A 290 13.74 -33.17 -6.76
N VAL A 291 12.50 -33.66 -6.61
CA VAL A 291 12.08 -34.98 -7.11
C VAL A 291 11.84 -34.98 -8.61
N THR A 292 11.40 -33.85 -9.18
CA THR A 292 11.04 -33.77 -10.62
C THR A 292 12.24 -33.46 -11.52
N HIS A 293 13.35 -32.92 -11.00
CA HIS A 293 14.55 -32.61 -11.78
C HIS A 293 15.85 -32.72 -10.96
N GLN A 294 16.78 -33.58 -11.38
CA GLN A 294 18.16 -33.57 -10.89
C GLN A 294 18.91 -32.34 -11.47
N ALA A 295 19.24 -31.39 -10.58
CA ALA A 295 20.42 -30.53 -10.66
C ALA A 295 20.59 -29.55 -11.85
N GLU A 296 19.59 -28.72 -12.17
CA GLU A 296 19.84 -27.45 -12.88
C GLU A 296 19.72 -26.26 -11.91
N SER A 297 20.80 -25.49 -11.74
CA SER A 297 20.83 -24.26 -10.94
C SER A 297 19.81 -23.21 -11.41
N SER A 298 19.43 -23.27 -12.69
CA SER A 298 18.40 -22.44 -13.32
C SER A 298 17.02 -22.61 -12.66
N LEU A 299 16.67 -23.82 -12.23
CA LEU A 299 15.37 -24.14 -11.64
C LEU A 299 15.26 -23.67 -10.19
N TYR A 300 16.36 -23.77 -9.43
CA TYR A 300 16.43 -23.22 -8.07
C TYR A 300 16.21 -21.70 -8.09
N MET A 301 16.84 -20.98 -9.03
CA MET A 301 16.63 -19.53 -9.17
C MET A 301 15.19 -19.17 -9.55
N LYS A 302 14.52 -19.98 -10.39
CA LYS A 302 13.09 -19.81 -10.69
C LYS A 302 12.21 -20.02 -9.46
N ALA A 303 12.51 -21.02 -8.63
CA ALA A 303 11.79 -21.27 -7.38
C ALA A 303 12.00 -20.17 -6.33
N VAL A 304 13.23 -19.68 -6.18
CA VAL A 304 13.54 -18.53 -5.32
C VAL A 304 12.81 -17.28 -5.80
N ARG A 305 12.77 -17.05 -7.13
CA ARG A 305 11.99 -15.94 -7.71
C ARG A 305 10.48 -16.07 -7.41
N ALA A 306 9.91 -17.27 -7.57
CA ALA A 306 8.51 -17.53 -7.29
C ALA A 306 8.16 -17.33 -5.79
N THR A 307 9.05 -17.75 -4.90
CA THR A 307 8.87 -17.58 -3.45
C THR A 307 9.03 -16.12 -3.01
N LEU A 308 9.95 -15.36 -3.63
CA LEU A 308 10.08 -13.92 -3.41
C LEU A 308 8.82 -13.16 -3.87
N ILE A 309 8.19 -13.60 -4.95
CA ILE A 309 6.90 -13.09 -5.46
C ILE A 309 5.75 -13.39 -4.48
N LEU A 310 5.81 -14.51 -3.75
CA LEU A 310 4.79 -14.94 -2.79
C LEU A 310 4.86 -14.17 -1.45
N VAL A 311 5.97 -13.49 -1.15
CA VAL A 311 6.15 -12.72 0.09
C VAL A 311 5.23 -11.49 0.19
N PRO A 312 5.18 -10.58 -0.80
CA PRO A 312 4.25 -9.43 -0.80
C PRO A 312 2.79 -9.85 -0.82
N LEU A 313 2.48 -11.04 -1.34
CA LEU A 313 1.14 -11.56 -1.48
C LEU A 313 0.54 -11.98 -0.13
N LEU A 314 1.36 -12.58 0.72
CA LEU A 314 0.94 -13.04 2.05
C LEU A 314 1.11 -11.98 3.15
N GLY A 315 1.66 -10.80 2.82
CA GLY A 315 1.87 -9.69 3.77
C GLY A 315 3.02 -9.92 4.76
N ILE A 316 3.96 -10.82 4.45
CA ILE A 316 4.96 -11.32 5.40
C ILE A 316 6.14 -10.35 5.58
N GLN A 317 6.22 -9.27 4.80
CA GLN A 317 7.31 -8.27 4.88
C GLN A 317 7.52 -7.70 6.29
N PHE A 318 6.45 -7.53 7.08
CA PHE A 318 6.53 -7.04 8.47
C PHE A 318 7.18 -8.04 9.44
N VAL A 319 7.04 -9.34 9.17
CA VAL A 319 7.60 -10.40 10.01
C VAL A 319 9.05 -10.70 9.65
N LEU A 320 9.45 -10.46 8.40
CA LEU A 320 10.85 -10.65 7.95
C LEU A 320 11.77 -9.53 8.44
N PHE A 321 11.26 -8.30 8.54
CA PHE A 321 12.04 -7.14 8.98
C PHE A 321 11.45 -6.48 10.25
N PRO A 322 11.35 -7.20 11.39
CA PRO A 322 10.77 -6.64 12.61
C PRO A 322 11.75 -5.75 13.38
N TYR A 323 13.05 -5.88 13.12
CA TYR A 323 14.09 -5.19 13.88
C TYR A 323 14.26 -3.76 13.39
N LYS A 324 13.78 -2.80 14.18
CA LYS A 324 14.04 -1.37 13.97
C LYS A 324 15.50 -1.07 14.32
N PRO A 325 16.34 -0.67 13.35
CA PRO A 325 17.76 -0.44 13.61
C PRO A 325 17.98 0.78 14.52
N GLN A 326 19.04 0.72 15.33
CA GLN A 326 19.49 1.85 16.16
C GLN A 326 20.46 2.70 15.34
N GLY A 327 20.02 3.90 14.94
CA GLY A 327 20.83 4.86 14.19
C GLY A 327 19.99 5.64 13.18
N ARG A 328 20.20 6.96 13.10
CA ARG A 328 19.39 7.89 12.29
C ARG A 328 19.29 7.48 10.81
N PHE A 329 20.43 7.26 10.17
CA PHE A 329 20.50 6.90 8.75
C PHE A 329 19.89 5.52 8.46
N ALA A 330 20.16 4.53 9.33
CA ALA A 330 19.63 3.18 9.16
C ALA A 330 18.11 3.13 9.40
N LEU A 331 17.61 3.94 10.35
CA LEU A 331 16.19 4.06 10.64
C LEU A 331 15.43 4.71 9.48
N GLU A 332 15.96 5.81 8.93
CA GLU A 332 15.34 6.48 7.79
C GLU A 332 15.24 5.56 6.58
N ILE A 333 16.32 4.82 6.24
CA ILE A 333 16.29 3.82 5.16
C ILE A 333 15.26 2.73 5.44
N TYR A 334 15.22 2.22 6.68
CA TYR A 334 14.24 1.21 7.09
C TYR A 334 12.80 1.70 6.88
N ASP A 335 12.49 2.92 7.33
CA ASP A 335 11.17 3.51 7.17
C ASP A 335 10.80 3.68 5.68
N TYR A 336 11.72 4.16 4.84
CA TYR A 336 11.48 4.24 3.40
C TYR A 336 11.19 2.86 2.77
N ILE A 337 12.02 1.85 3.05
CA ILE A 337 11.85 0.50 2.49
C ILE A 337 10.51 -0.10 2.92
N MET A 338 10.17 -0.02 4.21
CA MET A 338 8.94 -0.59 4.73
C MET A 338 7.69 0.11 4.19
N ASN A 339 7.72 1.44 4.07
CA ASN A 339 6.63 2.21 3.48
C ASN A 339 6.47 1.90 1.99
N ILE A 340 7.56 1.79 1.22
CA ILE A 340 7.49 1.37 -0.18
C ILE A 340 6.86 -0.02 -0.29
N LEU A 341 7.34 -1.00 0.47
CA LEU A 341 6.80 -2.36 0.42
C LEU A 341 5.32 -2.42 0.83
N MET A 342 4.89 -1.63 1.81
CA MET A 342 3.51 -1.57 2.28
C MET A 342 2.57 -0.89 1.27
N HIS A 343 2.92 0.31 0.80
CA HIS A 343 2.02 1.13 -0.01
C HIS A 343 1.98 0.70 -1.48
N TYR A 344 3.05 0.07 -1.98
CA TYR A 344 3.09 -0.49 -3.33
C TYR A 344 2.68 -1.97 -3.37
N GLN A 345 2.32 -2.57 -2.23
CA GLN A 345 1.93 -3.98 -2.16
C GLN A 345 0.80 -4.32 -3.13
N GLY A 346 -0.28 -3.53 -3.16
CA GLY A 346 -1.40 -3.75 -4.07
C GLY A 346 -1.01 -3.67 -5.56
N LEU A 347 -0.10 -2.76 -5.92
CA LEU A 347 0.46 -2.66 -7.27
C LEU A 347 1.23 -3.93 -7.65
N LEU A 348 2.10 -4.43 -6.76
CA LEU A 348 2.86 -5.65 -6.97
C LEU A 348 1.91 -6.84 -7.18
N VAL A 349 0.93 -7.01 -6.28
CA VAL A 349 -0.03 -8.12 -6.32
C VAL A 349 -0.87 -8.06 -7.62
N ALA A 350 -1.35 -6.89 -8.03
CA ALA A 350 -2.06 -6.72 -9.31
C ALA A 350 -1.18 -7.06 -10.52
N THR A 351 0.07 -6.59 -10.53
CA THR A 351 1.04 -6.84 -11.61
C THR A 351 1.31 -8.32 -11.77
N ILE A 352 1.57 -9.03 -10.67
CA ILE A 352 1.91 -10.45 -10.67
C ILE A 352 0.70 -11.30 -11.13
N PHE A 353 -0.45 -11.15 -10.48
CA PHE A 353 -1.58 -12.05 -10.69
C PHE A 353 -2.43 -11.77 -11.91
N CYS A 354 -2.42 -10.53 -12.40
CA CYS A 354 -3.21 -10.12 -13.55
C CYS A 354 -2.33 -9.89 -14.76
N PHE A 355 -1.36 -8.97 -14.68
CA PHE A 355 -0.61 -8.55 -15.86
C PHE A 355 0.44 -9.57 -16.31
N PHE A 356 1.10 -10.27 -15.38
CA PHE A 356 2.09 -11.31 -15.68
C PHE A 356 1.51 -12.72 -15.74
N ASN A 357 0.21 -12.87 -15.50
CA ASN A 357 -0.42 -14.18 -15.58
C ASN A 357 -0.63 -14.60 -17.05
N GLY A 358 0.04 -15.69 -17.45
CA GLY A 358 0.00 -16.20 -18.82
C GLY A 358 -1.41 -16.59 -19.30
N GLU A 359 -2.30 -17.00 -18.40
CA GLU A 359 -3.70 -17.29 -18.75
C GLU A 359 -4.44 -16.01 -19.15
N VAL A 360 -4.26 -14.95 -18.36
CA VAL A 360 -4.87 -13.62 -18.61
C VAL A 360 -4.30 -13.01 -19.89
N GLN A 361 -2.97 -13.05 -20.06
CA GLN A 361 -2.32 -12.59 -21.29
C GLN A 361 -2.80 -13.36 -22.52
N GLY A 362 -3.00 -14.67 -22.40
CA GLY A 362 -3.51 -15.51 -23.48
C GLY A 362 -4.93 -15.14 -23.88
N VAL A 363 -5.83 -14.93 -22.91
CA VAL A 363 -7.20 -14.48 -23.17
C VAL A 363 -7.22 -13.08 -23.77
N LEU A 364 -6.44 -12.15 -23.23
CA LEU A 364 -6.36 -10.78 -23.73
C LEU A 364 -5.84 -10.75 -25.18
N ARG A 365 -4.80 -11.53 -25.49
CA ARG A 365 -4.25 -11.64 -26.84
C ARG A 365 -5.25 -12.26 -27.83
N ARG A 366 -6.00 -13.28 -27.41
CA ARG A 366 -7.06 -13.88 -28.23
C ARG A 366 -8.17 -12.88 -28.54
N HIS A 367 -8.65 -12.16 -27.53
CA HIS A 367 -9.68 -11.15 -27.69
C HIS A 367 -9.20 -9.99 -28.57
N TRP A 368 -7.96 -9.54 -28.37
CA TRP A 368 -7.33 -8.51 -29.20
C TRP A 368 -7.22 -8.95 -30.66
N ASN A 369 -6.80 -10.19 -30.92
CA ASN A 369 -6.72 -10.72 -32.28
C ASN A 369 -8.11 -10.83 -32.93
N GLN A 370 -9.13 -11.24 -32.18
CA GLN A 370 -10.51 -11.31 -32.67
C GLN A 370 -11.05 -9.91 -33.00
N GLN A 371 -10.83 -8.93 -32.12
CA GLN A 371 -11.21 -7.54 -32.39
C GLN A 371 -10.46 -6.98 -33.60
N ARG A 372 -9.14 -7.23 -33.71
CA ARG A 372 -8.35 -6.82 -34.88
C ARG A 372 -8.89 -7.40 -36.19
N ILE A 373 -9.31 -8.67 -36.20
CA ILE A 373 -9.92 -9.31 -37.37
C ILE A 373 -11.27 -8.66 -37.70
N GLN A 374 -12.10 -8.37 -36.70
CA GLN A 374 -13.39 -7.69 -36.89
C GLN A 374 -13.21 -6.25 -37.42
N PHE A 375 -12.29 -5.49 -36.83
CA PHE A 375 -11.95 -4.14 -37.28
C PHE A 375 -11.35 -4.15 -38.70
N GLY A 376 -10.49 -5.12 -39.03
CA GLY A 376 -9.96 -5.30 -40.38
C GLY A 376 -11.03 -5.68 -41.39
N SER A 377 -12.01 -6.52 -41.02
CA SER A 377 -13.14 -6.88 -41.88
C SER A 377 -14.09 -5.70 -42.12
N ASN A 378 -14.28 -4.82 -41.13
CA ASN A 378 -15.09 -3.60 -41.29
C ASN A 378 -14.41 -2.60 -42.23
N PHE A 379 -13.08 -2.51 -42.22
CA PHE A 379 -12.33 -1.67 -43.16
C PHE A 379 -12.34 -2.27 -44.58
N ALA A 380 -12.16 -3.58 -44.70
CA ALA A 380 -12.27 -4.27 -45.99
C ALA A 380 -13.69 -4.21 -46.57
N HIS A 381 -14.75 -4.29 -45.75
CA HIS A 381 -16.12 -4.08 -46.21
C HIS A 381 -16.38 -2.64 -46.68
N ALA A 382 -15.77 -1.64 -46.03
CA ALA A 382 -15.84 -0.26 -46.49
C ALA A 382 -15.18 -0.07 -47.86
N ASP A 383 -14.04 -0.73 -48.11
CA ASP A 383 -13.37 -0.71 -49.41
C ASP A 383 -14.12 -1.51 -50.48
N VAL A 384 -14.76 -2.65 -50.14
CA VAL A 384 -15.60 -3.42 -51.08
C VAL A 384 -16.86 -2.66 -51.48
N PHE A 385 -17.51 -1.93 -50.56
CA PHE A 385 -18.63 -1.04 -50.92
C PHE A 385 -18.18 0.15 -51.78
N ARG A 386 -16.95 0.64 -51.57
CA ARG A 386 -16.36 1.71 -52.38
C ARG A 386 -15.86 1.23 -53.75
N SER A 387 -15.48 -0.04 -53.91
CA SER A 387 -15.13 -0.65 -55.20
C SER A 387 -16.36 -1.15 -55.97
N ALA A 388 -17.41 -1.62 -55.29
CA ALA A 388 -18.67 -2.01 -55.91
C ALA A 388 -19.40 -0.81 -56.55
N SER A 389 -19.22 0.41 -56.02
CA SER A 389 -19.75 1.63 -56.65
C SER A 389 -19.07 2.04 -57.96
N TYR A 390 -17.90 1.48 -58.30
CA TYR A 390 -17.24 1.74 -59.60
C TYR A 390 -17.53 0.66 -60.65
N VAL A 391 -18.02 -0.52 -60.26
CA VAL A 391 -18.32 -1.64 -61.18
C VAL A 391 -19.82 -1.76 -61.47
N ALA A 392 -20.70 -1.22 -60.61
CA ALA A 392 -22.15 -1.27 -60.82
C ALA A 392 -22.68 -0.31 -61.91
N SER A 393 -21.82 0.49 -62.56
CA SER A 393 -22.22 1.50 -63.54
C SER A 393 -22.21 1.04 -65.00
N SER A 394 -21.83 -0.21 -65.32
CA SER A 394 -21.58 -0.62 -66.72
C SER A 394 -22.31 -1.87 -67.23
N LEU A 395 -23.18 -2.52 -66.46
CA LEU A 395 -23.88 -3.73 -66.93
C LEU A 395 -25.37 -3.73 -66.57
N THR A 396 -26.14 -2.91 -67.29
CA THR A 396 -27.57 -3.15 -67.49
C THR A 396 -27.89 -3.10 -68.98
N GLU A 397 -27.61 -4.19 -69.69
CA GLU A 397 -28.27 -4.43 -70.97
C GLU A 397 -28.28 -5.93 -71.35
N VAL A 398 -29.47 -6.40 -71.73
CA VAL A 398 -29.79 -7.59 -72.56
C VAL A 398 -30.01 -8.96 -71.89
N HIS A 399 -31.28 -9.18 -71.51
CA HIS A 399 -32.22 -10.21 -72.01
C HIS A 399 -31.86 -11.73 -72.12
N ARG A 400 -32.74 -12.54 -71.49
CA ARG A 400 -33.50 -13.72 -72.02
C ARG A 400 -32.95 -15.17 -71.85
N CYS A 401 -33.80 -16.02 -71.25
CA CYS A 401 -34.09 -17.45 -71.50
C CYS A 401 -32.99 -18.52 -71.29
N TYR A 402 -33.19 -19.44 -70.33
CA TYR A 402 -33.66 -20.84 -70.56
C TYR A 402 -33.73 -21.62 -69.23
N SER A 403 -34.75 -22.47 -69.11
CA SER A 403 -34.89 -23.56 -68.13
C SER A 403 -34.27 -24.84 -68.70
N ILE A 404 -33.72 -25.75 -67.87
CA ILE A 404 -33.77 -27.22 -68.01
C ILE A 404 -33.03 -27.92 -66.84
N ASP A 405 -33.68 -28.98 -66.33
CA ASP A 405 -33.24 -30.00 -65.37
C ASP A 405 -31.99 -30.80 -65.76
N GLY A 406 -31.31 -31.43 -64.78
CA GLY A 406 -30.38 -32.53 -65.05
C GLY A 406 -29.54 -33.02 -63.86
N HIS A 407 -29.82 -34.26 -63.42
CA HIS A 407 -29.13 -35.11 -62.44
C HIS A 407 -27.61 -35.32 -62.64
N THR A 408 -26.86 -35.55 -61.54
CA THR A 408 -25.91 -36.68 -61.24
C THR A 408 -24.94 -36.26 -60.12
N GLU A 409 -25.01 -36.83 -58.91
CA GLU A 409 -24.40 -38.08 -58.38
C GLU A 409 -22.98 -37.95 -57.80
N HIS A 410 -22.82 -38.54 -56.59
CA HIS A 410 -21.60 -39.00 -55.92
C HIS A 410 -20.64 -37.93 -55.33
N MET A 411 -20.09 -38.02 -54.12
CA MET A 411 -19.97 -39.03 -53.05
C MET A 411 -19.67 -38.27 -51.73
N ASN A 412 -20.38 -38.55 -50.63
CA ASN A 412 -19.95 -39.41 -49.51
C ASN A 412 -18.82 -38.80 -48.64
N GLY A 413 -18.96 -38.60 -47.33
CA GLY A 413 -20.03 -38.91 -46.41
C GLY A 413 -19.65 -38.59 -44.96
N LYS A 414 -20.65 -38.75 -44.07
CA LYS A 414 -20.61 -39.19 -42.65
C LYS A 414 -19.53 -38.58 -41.73
N ASN A 415 -19.81 -38.15 -40.51
CA ASN A 415 -20.91 -38.38 -39.59
C ASN A 415 -20.73 -37.34 -38.47
N SER A 416 -21.79 -36.64 -38.07
CA SER A 416 -21.81 -35.86 -36.83
C SER A 416 -22.86 -36.49 -35.92
N TYR A 417 -22.43 -37.21 -34.88
CA TYR A 417 -23.15 -37.37 -33.62
C TYR A 417 -22.18 -37.84 -32.53
N HIS A 418 -22.30 -37.19 -31.37
CA HIS A 418 -21.68 -37.46 -30.07
C HIS A 418 -20.19 -37.13 -29.87
N ASP A 419 -19.94 -36.06 -29.10
CA ASP A 419 -19.38 -36.26 -27.75
C ASP A 419 -19.57 -35.04 -26.81
N ARG A 420 -20.60 -35.13 -25.96
CA ARG A 420 -20.57 -34.54 -24.62
C ARG A 420 -19.67 -35.46 -23.78
N HIS A 421 -18.42 -35.09 -23.55
CA HIS A 421 -17.62 -35.50 -22.39
C HIS A 421 -16.20 -34.96 -22.53
N LEU A 422 -15.88 -33.78 -21.98
CA LEU A 422 -14.49 -33.43 -21.65
C LEU A 422 -14.41 -32.32 -20.58
N CYS A 423 -15.04 -32.57 -19.43
CA CYS A 423 -14.60 -32.04 -18.14
C CYS A 423 -14.37 -33.23 -17.21
N LYS A 424 -13.27 -33.95 -17.41
CA LYS A 424 -12.76 -34.91 -16.44
C LYS A 424 -11.24 -34.94 -16.54
N GLY A 425 -10.60 -34.64 -15.40
CA GLY A 425 -9.22 -35.00 -15.10
C GLY A 425 -8.17 -34.40 -16.03
N MET A 426 -7.87 -33.11 -15.86
CA MET A 426 -6.60 -32.54 -16.33
C MET A 426 -5.80 -32.18 -15.09
N ASP A 427 -4.69 -32.88 -14.89
CA ASP A 427 -3.82 -32.88 -13.72
C ASP A 427 -3.68 -31.52 -13.02
N THR A 428 -4.40 -31.37 -11.91
CA THR A 428 -4.47 -30.15 -11.09
C THR A 428 -3.12 -29.77 -10.46
N THR A 429 -2.16 -30.69 -10.47
CA THR A 429 -0.80 -30.47 -9.94
C THR A 429 0.15 -29.85 -10.96
N TYR A 430 -0.02 -30.13 -12.26
CA TYR A 430 0.87 -29.63 -13.32
C TYR A 430 0.50 -28.22 -13.78
N THR A 431 -0.79 -27.87 -13.76
CA THR A 431 -1.26 -26.53 -14.14
C THR A 431 -0.94 -25.49 -13.06
N THR A 432 -0.97 -25.88 -11.78
CA THR A 432 -0.63 -24.98 -10.67
C THR A 432 0.87 -24.62 -10.65
N LEU A 433 1.75 -25.51 -11.16
CA LEU A 433 3.18 -25.24 -11.27
C LEU A 433 3.54 -24.30 -12.44
N ARG A 434 2.75 -24.31 -13.53
CA ARG A 434 2.97 -23.42 -14.71
C ARG A 434 2.54 -21.97 -14.51
N VAL A 435 1.76 -21.67 -13.47
CA VAL A 435 1.37 -20.29 -13.12
C VAL A 435 2.38 -19.66 -12.14
N LEU A 436 3.22 -20.46 -11.50
CA LEU A 436 4.22 -20.03 -10.51
C LEU A 436 5.67 -20.04 -11.03
N VAL A 437 5.93 -20.65 -12.20
CA VAL A 437 7.22 -20.66 -12.90
C VAL A 437 7.08 -19.93 -14.23
#